data_AF-A0A1Y1JU25-F1
#
_entry.id   AF-A0A1Y1JU25-F1
#
_cell.length_a   1.000
_cell.length_b   1.000
_cell.length_c   1.000
_cell.angle_alpha   90.00
_cell.angle_beta   90.00
_cell.angle_gamma   90.00
#
_symmetry.space_group_name_H-M   'P 1'
#
loop_
_entity.id
_entity.type
_entity.pdbx_description
1 polymer ?
#
loop_
_entity_poly.entity_id
_entity_poly.type
_entity_poly.pdbx_seq_one_letter_code
_entity_poly.pdbx_strand_id
1 'polypeptide(L)'
;MAHLIRKLISTPKAPRPVAPYNQAVVWDRTVYVSGCLGLDKDTMKMVSGGIKQETRQALVNLGHVLEAADSGYDKVIKVTVLMKDIKDFGTINEIYKEFFKEHNPARTAYEVGNLPLNALVEIEVVAGTGELETMSSKL
;
A
#
# COMPACT_ATOMS: atom_id res chain seq x y z
N MET A 1 16.81 -27.66 -13.77
CA MET A 1 17.27 -26.30 -13.39
C MET A 1 16.16 -25.65 -12.59
N ALA A 2 16.48 -24.93 -11.51
CA ALA A 2 15.46 -24.18 -10.76
C ALA A 2 14.92 -23.03 -11.63
N HIS A 3 13.60 -22.83 -11.64
CA HIS A 3 12.93 -21.78 -12.39
C HIS A 3 12.24 -20.83 -11.40
N LEU A 4 12.42 -19.53 -11.62
CA LEU A 4 11.80 -18.47 -10.83
C LEU A 4 10.93 -17.63 -11.76
N ILE A 5 9.72 -17.31 -11.30
CA ILE A 5 8.78 -16.47 -12.02
C ILE A 5 8.67 -15.13 -11.29
N ARG A 6 8.89 -14.04 -12.03
CA ARG A 6 8.63 -12.67 -11.57
C ARG A 6 7.48 -12.11 -12.39
N LYS A 7 6.33 -11.85 -11.75
CA LYS A 7 5.16 -11.22 -12.40
C LYS A 7 5.18 -9.73 -12.09
N LEU A 8 5.21 -8.90 -13.13
CA LEU A 8 5.09 -7.45 -13.00
C LEU A 8 3.61 -7.09 -12.94
N ILE A 9 3.21 -6.31 -11.95
CA ILE A 9 1.82 -5.93 -11.74
C ILE A 9 1.57 -4.53 -12.28
N SER A 10 0.52 -4.43 -13.08
CA SER A 10 0.00 -3.18 -13.62
C SER A 10 -1.53 -3.25 -13.70
N THR A 11 -2.21 -2.21 -13.25
CA THR A 11 -3.66 -2.06 -13.32
C THR A 11 -4.03 -0.62 -13.70
N PRO A 12 -5.04 -0.43 -14.57
CA PRO A 12 -5.57 0.89 -14.89
C PRO A 12 -6.44 1.46 -13.76
N LYS A 13 -6.73 0.68 -12.71
CA LYS A 13 -7.52 1.14 -11.55
C LYS A 13 -6.69 1.93 -10.53
N ALA A 14 -5.36 1.95 -10.65
CA ALA A 14 -4.46 2.72 -9.79
C ALA A 14 -3.59 3.66 -10.64
N PRO A 15 -3.04 4.75 -10.05
CA PRO A 15 -2.16 5.66 -10.75
C PRO A 15 -0.99 4.93 -11.41
N ARG A 16 -0.68 5.31 -12.65
CA ARG A 16 0.50 4.79 -13.35
C ARG A 16 1.79 5.24 -12.65
N PRO A 17 2.87 4.45 -12.70
CA PRO A 17 4.16 4.86 -12.16
C PRO A 17 4.62 6.23 -12.70
N VAL A 18 5.09 7.11 -11.81
CA VAL A 18 5.61 8.45 -12.16
C VAL A 18 7.13 8.47 -12.36
N ALA A 19 7.78 7.32 -12.16
CA ALA A 19 9.23 7.11 -12.25
C ALA A 19 9.48 5.63 -12.68
N PRO A 20 10.74 5.16 -12.83
CA PRO A 20 11.03 3.83 -13.38
C PRO A 20 10.82 2.70 -12.34
N TYR A 21 9.57 2.43 -11.97
CA TYR A 21 9.16 1.34 -11.09
C TYR A 21 7.85 0.68 -11.56
N ASN A 22 7.51 -0.49 -11.00
CA ASN A 22 6.23 -1.16 -11.22
C ASN A 22 5.29 -0.91 -10.03
N GLN A 23 3.98 -0.89 -10.22
CA GLN A 23 3.03 -0.72 -9.11
C GLN A 23 3.24 -1.80 -8.03
N ALA A 24 3.45 -3.04 -8.47
CA ALA A 24 3.94 -4.12 -7.62
C ALA A 24 4.74 -5.15 -8.44
N VAL A 25 5.46 -6.00 -7.74
CA VAL A 25 6.13 -7.19 -8.29
C VAL A 25 5.77 -8.38 -7.43
N VAL A 26 5.35 -9.48 -8.07
CA VAL A 26 5.18 -10.77 -7.40
C VAL A 26 6.41 -11.62 -7.69
N TRP A 27 7.05 -12.07 -6.61
CA TRP A 27 8.18 -12.99 -6.62
C TRP A 27 7.76 -14.28 -5.92
N ASP A 28 7.59 -15.35 -6.70
CA ASP A 28 6.90 -16.57 -6.25
C ASP A 28 5.51 -16.25 -5.65
N ARG A 29 5.35 -16.28 -4.32
CA ARG A 29 4.09 -15.93 -3.64
C ARG A 29 4.13 -14.63 -2.85
N THR A 30 5.24 -13.90 -2.90
CA THR A 30 5.40 -12.63 -2.18
C THR A 30 5.14 -11.46 -3.11
N VAL A 31 4.23 -10.59 -2.70
CA VAL A 31 3.89 -9.34 -3.38
C VAL A 31 4.62 -8.20 -2.71
N TYR A 32 5.45 -7.49 -3.48
CA TYR A 32 6.07 -6.24 -3.07
C TYR A 32 5.35 -5.10 -3.77
N VAL A 33 4.59 -4.30 -3.01
CA VAL A 33 3.85 -3.14 -3.54
C VAL A 33 4.68 -1.88 -3.31
N SER A 34 4.85 -1.07 -4.35
CA SER A 34 5.51 0.24 -4.22
C SER A 34 4.69 1.20 -3.36
N GLY A 35 5.33 2.28 -2.91
CA GLY A 35 4.68 3.35 -2.18
C GLY A 35 3.46 3.90 -2.92
N CYS A 36 2.30 3.76 -2.29
CA CYS A 36 1.03 4.28 -2.77
C CYS A 36 0.80 5.67 -2.19
N LEU A 37 0.59 6.64 -3.08
CA LEU A 37 0.23 8.02 -2.74
C LEU A 37 -1.26 8.24 -2.89
N GLY A 38 -1.76 9.32 -2.29
CA GLY A 38 -3.11 9.86 -2.46
C GLY A 38 -3.37 10.49 -3.84
N LEU A 39 -2.89 9.86 -4.91
CA LEU A 39 -3.06 10.33 -6.29
C LEU A 39 -4.39 9.85 -6.88
N ASP A 40 -5.06 10.74 -7.61
CA ASP A 40 -6.16 10.39 -8.50
C ASP A 40 -5.59 9.79 -9.81
N LYS A 41 -6.08 8.61 -10.20
CA LYS A 41 -5.53 7.84 -11.32
C LYS A 41 -5.73 8.49 -12.70
N ASP A 42 -6.76 9.32 -12.84
CA ASP A 42 -7.17 9.90 -14.12
C ASP A 42 -6.49 11.24 -14.35
N THR A 43 -6.42 12.07 -13.31
CA THR A 43 -5.82 13.39 -13.35
C THR A 43 -4.33 13.39 -13.02
N MET A 44 -3.82 12.32 -12.38
CA MET A 44 -2.44 12.22 -11.87
C MET A 44 -2.05 13.35 -10.92
N LYS A 45 -3.02 13.86 -10.14
CA LYS A 45 -2.83 14.89 -9.12
C LYS A 45 -3.18 14.35 -7.74
N MET A 46 -2.60 14.94 -6.69
CA MET A 46 -3.00 14.64 -5.31
C MET A 46 -4.46 15.04 -5.12
N VAL A 47 -5.24 14.19 -4.46
CA VAL A 47 -6.64 14.51 -4.16
C VAL A 47 -6.72 15.69 -3.21
N SER A 48 -7.71 16.56 -3.42
CA SER A 48 -7.97 17.69 -2.51
C SER A 48 -8.55 17.22 -1.18
N GLY A 49 -8.33 17.98 -0.10
CA GLY A 49 -8.89 17.70 1.23
C GLY A 49 -7.86 17.22 2.25
N GLY A 50 -6.57 17.31 1.91
CA GLY A 50 -5.46 17.07 2.82
C GLY A 50 -5.32 15.62 3.26
N ILE A 51 -4.68 15.40 4.41
CA ILE A 51 -4.23 14.08 4.85
C ILE A 51 -5.33 13.03 4.87
N LYS A 52 -6.56 13.41 5.22
CA LYS A 52 -7.69 12.49 5.26
C LYS A 52 -7.97 11.89 3.88
N GLN A 53 -8.09 12.76 2.87
CA GLN A 53 -8.41 12.31 1.52
C GLN A 53 -7.21 11.61 0.90
N GLU A 54 -6.00 12.08 1.14
CA GLU A 54 -4.79 11.43 0.62
C GLU A 54 -4.58 10.04 1.22
N THR A 55 -4.78 9.86 2.53
CA THR A 55 -4.68 8.54 3.18
C THR A 55 -5.71 7.56 2.61
N ARG A 56 -6.96 8.00 2.47
CA ARG A 56 -8.03 7.16 1.90
C ARG A 56 -7.69 6.78 0.46
N GLN A 57 -7.27 7.73 -0.36
CA GLN A 57 -6.94 7.48 -1.75
C GLN A 57 -5.70 6.58 -1.90
N ALA A 58 -4.67 6.76 -1.06
CA ALA A 58 -3.49 5.89 -1.02
C ALA A 58 -3.86 4.45 -0.72
N LEU A 59 -4.74 4.22 0.26
CA LEU A 59 -5.24 2.90 0.60
C LEU A 59 -6.12 2.31 -0.51
N VAL A 60 -7.02 3.09 -1.13
CA VAL A 60 -7.81 2.64 -2.30
C VAL A 60 -6.90 2.22 -3.46
N ASN A 61 -5.88 3.02 -3.78
CA ASN A 61 -4.90 2.72 -4.81
C ASN A 61 -4.14 1.42 -4.49
N LEU A 62 -3.71 1.26 -3.23
CA LEU A 62 -3.09 0.03 -2.74
C LEU A 62 -4.01 -1.19 -2.96
N GLY A 63 -5.30 -1.08 -2.61
CA GLY A 63 -6.27 -2.16 -2.82
C GLY A 63 -6.39 -2.59 -4.28
N HIS A 64 -6.41 -1.64 -5.22
CA HIS A 64 -6.44 -1.94 -6.65
C HIS A 64 -5.17 -2.65 -7.14
N VAL A 65 -4.00 -2.31 -6.58
CA VAL A 65 -2.74 -2.98 -6.92
C VAL A 65 -2.69 -4.40 -6.32
N LEU A 66 -3.16 -4.57 -5.08
CA LEU A 66 -3.28 -5.90 -4.44
C LEU A 66 -4.25 -6.81 -5.22
N GLU A 67 -5.42 -6.29 -5.63
CA GLU A 67 -6.40 -7.01 -6.45
C GLU A 67 -5.75 -7.54 -7.75
N ALA A 68 -5.00 -6.68 -8.45
CA ALA A 68 -4.29 -7.06 -9.67
C ALA A 68 -3.15 -8.08 -9.46
N ALA A 69 -2.68 -8.23 -8.22
CA ALA A 69 -1.68 -9.21 -7.80
C ALA A 69 -2.30 -10.52 -7.24
N ASP A 70 -3.62 -10.71 -7.42
CA ASP A 70 -4.37 -11.86 -6.86
C ASP A 70 -4.28 -11.90 -5.30
N SER A 71 -4.22 -10.71 -4.69
CA SER A 71 -4.06 -10.48 -3.26
C SER A 71 -5.20 -9.62 -2.67
N GLY A 72 -5.07 -9.19 -1.42
CA GLY A 72 -6.05 -8.37 -0.70
C GLY A 72 -5.46 -7.81 0.60
N TYR A 73 -6.17 -6.90 1.27
CA TYR A 73 -5.71 -6.29 2.53
C TYR A 73 -5.49 -7.33 3.65
N ASP A 74 -6.27 -8.40 3.63
CA ASP A 74 -6.19 -9.57 4.53
C ASP A 74 -4.89 -10.35 4.38
N LYS A 75 -4.20 -10.25 3.23
CA LYS A 75 -2.94 -10.92 2.94
C LYS A 75 -1.72 -10.04 3.12
N VAL A 76 -1.91 -8.79 3.56
CA VAL A 76 -0.81 -7.89 3.87
C VAL A 76 -0.19 -8.29 5.20
N ILE A 77 1.13 -8.49 5.23
CA ILE A 77 1.87 -8.93 6.41
C ILE A 77 2.73 -7.83 7.02
N LYS A 78 3.13 -6.84 6.21
CA LYS A 78 3.94 -5.70 6.63
C LYS A 78 3.50 -4.43 5.91
N VAL A 79 3.39 -3.34 6.65
CA VAL A 79 3.15 -1.99 6.11
C VAL A 79 4.21 -1.02 6.62
N THR A 80 4.68 -0.15 5.73
CA THR A 80 5.44 1.05 6.12
C THR A 80 4.59 2.28 5.78
N VAL A 81 4.36 3.14 6.77
CA VAL A 81 3.62 4.40 6.61
C VAL A 81 4.60 5.56 6.76
N LEU A 82 4.82 6.27 5.66
CA LEU A 82 5.66 7.46 5.60
C LEU A 82 4.72 8.67 5.64
N MET A 83 4.93 9.61 6.56
CA MET A 83 4.09 10.82 6.66
C MET A 83 4.92 12.09 6.63
N LYS A 84 4.31 13.18 6.17
CA LYS A 84 4.97 14.49 6.09
C LYS A 84 5.02 15.22 7.44
N ASP A 85 4.02 15.03 8.29
CA ASP A 85 3.96 15.57 9.65
C ASP A 85 3.44 14.48 10.60
N ILE A 86 4.20 14.16 11.64
CA ILE A 86 3.86 13.13 12.63
C ILE A 86 2.57 13.45 13.41
N LYS A 87 2.15 14.73 13.45
CA LYS A 87 0.89 15.15 14.08
C LYS A 87 -0.33 14.52 13.40
N ASP A 88 -0.20 14.14 12.13
CA ASP A 88 -1.26 13.50 11.37
C ASP A 88 -1.46 12.01 11.73
N PHE A 89 -0.56 11.42 12.52
CA PHE A 89 -0.57 9.99 12.86
C PHE A 89 -1.94 9.48 13.36
N GLY A 90 -2.61 10.26 14.22
CA GLY A 90 -3.96 9.91 14.71
C GLY A 90 -5.00 9.83 13.59
N THR A 91 -5.01 10.85 12.72
CA THR A 91 -5.95 10.92 11.58
C THR A 91 -5.68 9.81 10.55
N ILE A 92 -4.41 9.50 10.28
CA ILE A 92 -4.04 8.39 9.40
C ILE A 92 -4.56 7.06 9.99
N ASN A 93 -4.39 6.84 11.30
CA ASN A 93 -4.82 5.62 11.97
C ASN A 93 -6.34 5.41 11.95
N GLU A 94 -7.14 6.48 12.06
CA GLU A 94 -8.59 6.40 11.96
C GLU A 94 -9.03 5.80 10.62
N ILE A 95 -8.46 6.32 9.53
CA ILE A 95 -8.77 5.86 8.17
C ILE A 95 -8.20 4.47 7.92
N TYR A 96 -6.96 4.23 8.36
CA TYR A 96 -6.27 2.95 8.20
C TYR A 96 -7.08 1.76 8.71
N LYS A 97 -7.76 1.92 9.86
CA LYS A 97 -8.61 0.89 10.49
C LYS A 97 -9.85 0.52 9.67
N GLU A 98 -10.26 1.36 8.72
CA GLU A 98 -11.37 1.04 7.83
C GLU A 98 -10.97 -0.03 6.79
N PHE A 99 -9.69 -0.12 6.46
CA PHE A 99 -9.13 -1.02 5.45
C PHE A 99 -8.54 -2.29 6.08
N PHE A 100 -7.84 -2.17 7.21
CA PHE A 100 -7.27 -3.30 7.96
C PHE A 100 -8.11 -3.58 9.21
N LYS A 101 -8.97 -4.61 9.15
CA LYS A 101 -10.05 -4.83 10.13
C LYS A 101 -9.73 -5.88 11.20
N GLU A 102 -9.36 -7.10 10.79
CA GLU A 102 -9.24 -8.25 11.70
C GLU A 102 -7.78 -8.54 12.07
N HIS A 103 -6.96 -8.84 11.07
CA HIS A 103 -5.55 -9.18 11.25
C HIS A 103 -4.67 -8.01 10.81
N ASN A 104 -4.31 -7.16 11.75
CA ASN A 104 -3.43 -6.03 11.46
C ASN A 104 -2.02 -6.52 11.07
N PRO A 105 -1.44 -5.99 9.99
CA PRO A 105 -0.07 -6.33 9.60
C PRO A 105 0.95 -5.80 10.62
N ALA A 106 2.16 -6.36 10.60
CA ALA A 106 3.30 -5.69 11.22
C ALA A 106 3.46 -4.29 10.62
N ARG A 107 3.87 -3.30 11.42
CA ARG A 107 3.87 -1.90 10.96
C ARG A 107 5.07 -1.10 11.46
N THR A 108 5.56 -0.24 10.57
CA THR A 108 6.50 0.84 10.88
C THR A 108 5.88 2.14 10.40
N ALA A 109 5.93 3.21 11.21
CA ALA A 109 5.35 4.49 10.86
C ALA A 109 6.23 5.63 11.38
N TYR A 110 6.58 6.59 10.54
CA TYR A 110 7.45 7.71 10.90
C TYR A 110 7.28 8.90 9.95
N GLU A 111 7.66 10.07 10.43
CA GLU A 111 7.77 11.28 9.62
C GLU A 111 9.03 11.25 8.75
N VAL A 112 8.94 11.80 7.54
CA VAL A 112 10.06 11.94 6.60
C VAL A 112 10.23 13.38 6.14
N GLY A 113 11.43 13.75 5.68
CA GLY A 113 11.74 15.13 5.29
C GLY A 113 10.89 15.66 4.12
N ASN A 114 10.60 14.83 3.11
CA ASN A 114 9.60 15.12 2.09
C ASN A 114 9.17 13.83 1.37
N LEU A 115 8.00 13.86 0.73
CA LEU A 115 7.47 12.79 -0.12
C LEU A 115 7.38 13.25 -1.58
N PRO A 116 7.40 12.31 -2.55
CA PRO A 116 7.21 12.64 -3.96
C PRO A 116 5.93 13.45 -4.18
N LEU A 117 5.98 14.41 -5.12
CA LEU A 117 4.85 15.28 -5.47
C LEU A 117 4.28 16.09 -4.28
N ASN A 118 5.06 16.27 -3.21
CA ASN A 118 4.65 16.93 -1.95
C ASN A 118 3.47 16.25 -1.25
N ALA A 119 3.29 14.94 -1.46
CA ALA A 119 2.27 14.16 -0.77
C ALA A 119 2.39 14.27 0.76
N LEU A 120 1.28 14.06 1.46
CA LEU A 120 1.20 14.07 2.92
C LEU A 120 1.44 12.68 3.52
N VAL A 121 1.18 11.63 2.74
CA VAL A 121 1.36 10.23 3.13
C VAL A 121 1.74 9.34 1.95
N GLU A 122 2.60 8.36 2.21
CA GLU A 122 2.96 7.27 1.30
C GLU A 122 2.90 5.93 2.06
N ILE A 123 2.28 4.92 1.46
CA ILE A 123 2.07 3.62 2.10
C ILE A 123 2.60 2.52 1.17
N GLU A 124 3.61 1.79 1.62
CA GLU A 124 4.11 0.59 0.94
C GLU A 124 3.77 -0.66 1.76
N VAL A 125 3.64 -1.80 1.08
CA VAL A 125 3.30 -3.06 1.75
C VAL A 125 4.04 -4.26 1.18
N VAL A 126 4.17 -5.28 2.03
CA VAL A 126 4.47 -6.66 1.62
C VAL A 126 3.25 -7.53 1.92
N ALA A 127 2.86 -8.33 0.94
CA ALA A 127 1.70 -9.22 1.03
C ALA A 127 1.99 -10.61 0.44
N GLY A 128 1.09 -11.55 0.69
CA GLY A 128 1.04 -12.85 0.01
C GLY A 128 0.03 -12.89 -1.14
N THR A 129 0.15 -13.89 -2.01
CA THR A 129 -0.90 -14.27 -2.98
C THR A 129 -1.27 -15.75 -2.81
N GLY A 130 -2.49 -16.11 -3.23
CA GLY A 130 -3.07 -17.46 -3.03
C GLY A 130 -3.92 -17.60 -1.76
N GLU A 131 -4.20 -18.84 -1.35
CA GLU A 131 -4.96 -19.17 -0.13
C GLU A 131 -4.14 -18.87 1.12
N LEU A 132 -4.80 -18.35 2.16
CA LEU A 132 -4.19 -17.95 3.43
C LEU A 132 -4.87 -18.69 4.59
N GLU A 133 -4.06 -19.31 5.44
CA GLU A 133 -4.47 -19.80 6.76
C GLU A 133 -3.76 -18.95 7.83
N THR A 134 -4.52 -18.34 8.73
CA THR A 134 -3.98 -17.55 9.83
C THR A 134 -3.91 -18.39 11.10
N MET A 135 -2.69 -18.57 11.62
CA MET A 135 -2.45 -19.22 12.91
C MET A 135 -1.88 -18.21 13.90
N SER A 136 -2.42 -18.19 15.12
CA SER A 136 -1.88 -17.39 16.22
C SER A 136 -1.03 -18.25 17.16
N SER A 137 0.02 -17.67 17.75
CA SER A 137 0.75 -18.35 18.82
C SER A 137 -0.19 -18.70 19.96
N LYS A 138 -0.12 -19.93 20.47
CA LYS A 138 -0.66 -20.23 21.80
C LYS A 138 0.12 -19.37 22.80
N LEU A 139 -0.58 -18.58 23.60
CA LEU A 139 0.01 -17.88 24.74
C LEU A 139 0.60 -18.89 25.72
#